data_AF-X0PA24-F1
#
_entry.id   AF-X0PA24-F1
#
_cell.length_a   1.000
_cell.length_b   1.000
_cell.length_c   1.000
_cell.angle_alpha   90.00
_cell.angle_beta   90.00
_cell.angle_gamma   90.00
#
_symmetry.space_group_name_H-M   'P 1'
#
loop_
_entity.id
_entity.type
_entity.pdbx_description
1 polymer ?
#
loop_
_entity_poly.entity_id
_entity_poly.type
_entity_poly.pdbx_seq_one_letter_code
_entity_poly.pdbx_strand_id
1 'polypeptide(L)'
;MADKLMDTATQLQDDLKESAQFADLKAAYEQIKADPETFKLFTEFQKLQLQLQQQQMQGQQPAETDIKRAQNMAGQVKENESISNLMTKEKALNDLLNDVNRVVTQPIVDLYRN
;
A
#
# COMPACT_ATOMS: atom_id res chain seq x y z
N MET A 1 8.26 -29.39 7.42
CA MET A 1 8.60 -28.90 6.04
C MET A 1 7.91 -27.59 5.73
N ALA A 2 6.64 -27.40 6.08
CA ALA A 2 6.01 -26.07 6.13
C ALA A 2 6.67 -25.16 7.18
N ASP A 3 7.19 -25.75 8.25
CA ASP A 3 7.84 -25.03 9.36
C ASP A 3 9.04 -24.22 8.89
N LYS A 4 9.96 -24.82 8.11
CA LYS A 4 11.12 -24.12 7.55
C LYS A 4 10.73 -22.95 6.62
N LEU A 5 9.66 -23.11 5.85
CA LEU A 5 9.18 -22.03 4.98
C LEU A 5 8.61 -20.88 5.81
N MET A 6 7.89 -21.18 6.89
CA MET A 6 7.37 -20.17 7.82
C MET A 6 8.49 -19.50 8.62
N ASP A 7 9.55 -20.24 8.98
CA ASP A 7 10.76 -19.69 9.59
C ASP A 7 11.43 -18.68 8.63
N THR A 8 11.59 -19.05 7.35
CA THR A 8 12.10 -18.13 6.32
C THR A 8 11.18 -16.93 6.11
N ALA A 9 9.86 -17.10 6.14
CA ALA A 9 8.92 -15.98 6.04
C ALA A 9 9.02 -15.02 7.24
N THR A 10 9.27 -15.57 8.44
CA THR A 10 9.51 -14.77 9.65
C THR A 10 10.82 -13.99 9.53
N GLN A 11 11.89 -14.61 9.04
CA GLN A 11 13.14 -13.91 8.77
C GLN A 11 12.95 -12.79 7.74
N LEU A 12 12.23 -13.06 6.64
CA LEU A 12 11.90 -12.07 5.63
C LEU A 12 11.12 -10.88 6.22
N GLN A 13 10.21 -11.11 7.17
CA GLN A 13 9.51 -10.05 7.87
C GLN A 13 10.48 -9.14 8.65
N ASP A 14 11.48 -9.72 9.32
CA ASP A 14 12.46 -8.96 10.08
C ASP A 14 13.41 -8.19 9.15
N ASP A 15 13.89 -8.83 8.07
CA ASP A 15 14.70 -8.17 7.04
C ASP A 15 13.94 -7.00 6.39
N LEU A 16 12.63 -7.15 6.16
CA LEU A 16 11.77 -6.08 5.63
C LEU A 16 11.71 -4.89 6.59
N LYS A 17 11.59 -5.12 7.90
CA LYS A 17 11.58 -4.04 8.91
C LYS A 17 12.90 -3.28 8.94
N GLU A 18 14.01 -3.95 8.63
CA GLU A 18 15.35 -3.36 8.56
C GLU A 18 15.67 -2.73 7.21
N SER A 19 14.83 -2.96 6.18
CA SER A 19 15.03 -2.41 4.85
C SER A 19 14.94 -0.88 4.80
N ALA A 20 15.72 -0.27 3.91
CA ALA A 20 15.67 1.16 3.67
C ALA A 20 14.28 1.63 3.20
N GLN A 21 13.59 0.81 2.40
CA GLN A 21 12.25 1.10 1.89
C GLN A 21 11.23 1.22 3.03
N PHE A 22 11.29 0.32 4.03
CA PHE A 22 10.40 0.39 5.18
C PHE A 22 10.75 1.57 6.09
N ALA A 23 12.04 1.84 6.32
CA ALA A 23 12.48 2.99 7.09
C ALA A 23 12.01 4.32 6.46
N ASP A 24 12.15 4.46 5.14
CA ASP A 24 11.68 5.63 4.38
C ASP A 24 10.16 5.79 4.45
N LEU A 25 9.41 4.69 4.31
CA LEU A 25 7.94 4.70 4.43
C LEU A 25 7.52 5.14 5.82
N LYS A 26 8.15 4.59 6.86
CA LYS A 26 7.86 4.92 8.26
C LYS A 26 8.12 6.41 8.53
N ALA A 27 9.25 6.95 8.07
CA ALA A 27 9.58 8.36 8.25
C ALA A 27 8.55 9.28 7.55
N ALA A 28 8.16 8.97 6.31
CA ALA A 28 7.13 9.73 5.59
C ALA A 28 5.77 9.67 6.31
N TYR A 29 5.41 8.52 6.88
CA TYR A 29 4.18 8.37 7.64
C TYR A 29 4.20 9.18 8.94
N GLU A 30 5.31 9.16 9.67
CA GLU A 30 5.49 9.96 10.89
C GLU A 30 5.42 11.47 10.60
N GLN A 31 5.98 11.91 9.48
CA GLN A 31 5.89 13.30 9.03
C GLN A 31 4.43 13.73 8.79
N ILE A 32 3.62 12.90 8.11
CA ILE A 32 2.20 13.18 7.93
C ILE A 32 1.45 13.18 9.26
N LYS A 33 1.74 12.21 10.13
CA LYS A 33 1.09 12.11 11.45
C LYS A 33 1.36 13.31 12.36
N ALA A 34 2.51 13.97 12.18
CA ALA A 34 2.87 15.19 12.90
C ALA A 34 2.09 16.43 12.42
N ASP A 35 1.47 16.38 11.24
CA ASP A 35 0.61 17.43 10.69
C ASP A 35 -0.87 17.00 10.74
N PRO A 36 -1.67 17.56 11.68
CA PRO A 36 -3.07 17.16 11.84
C PRO A 36 -3.95 17.36 10.60
N GLU A 37 -3.69 18.41 9.80
CA GLU A 37 -4.51 18.70 8.61
C GLU A 37 -4.19 17.70 7.51
N THR A 38 -2.90 17.46 7.26
CA THR A 38 -2.44 16.46 6.28
C THR A 38 -2.85 15.05 6.70
N PHE A 39 -2.71 14.69 7.98
CA PHE A 39 -3.13 13.38 8.51
C PHE A 39 -4.63 13.15 8.35
N LYS A 40 -5.45 14.19 8.58
CA LYS A 40 -6.89 14.13 8.38
C LYS A 40 -7.24 13.88 6.92
N LEU A 41 -6.65 14.66 6.00
CA LEU A 41 -6.87 14.49 4.56
C LEU A 41 -6.49 13.08 4.10
N PHE A 42 -5.32 12.58 4.52
CA PHE A 42 -4.87 11.23 4.22
C PHE A 42 -5.83 10.15 4.74
N THR A 43 -6.27 10.27 5.99
CA THR A 43 -7.18 9.28 6.61
C THR A 43 -8.55 9.28 5.94
N GLU A 44 -9.08 10.46 5.57
CA GLU A 44 -10.33 10.57 4.82
C GLU A 44 -10.22 9.94 3.44
N PHE A 45 -9.08 10.13 2.76
CA PHE A 45 -8.81 9.51 1.46
C PHE A 45 -8.77 7.99 1.55
N GLN A 46 -8.06 7.42 2.53
CA GLN A 46 -8.03 5.96 2.75
C GLN A 46 -9.42 5.37 3.01
N LYS A 47 -10.23 6.04 3.85
CA LYS A 47 -11.61 5.60 4.14
C LYS A 47 -12.47 5.60 2.89
N LEU A 48 -12.38 6.66 2.08
CA LEU A 48 -13.13 6.77 0.84
C LEU A 48 -12.71 5.70 -0.18
N GLN A 49 -11.40 5.46 -0.33
CA GLN A 49 -10.88 4.40 -1.20
C GLN A 49 -11.42 3.02 -0.78
N LEU A 50 -11.38 2.72 0.52
CA LEU A 50 -11.90 1.45 1.05
C LEU A 50 -13.41 1.31 0.83
N GLN A 51 -14.19 2.37 1.06
CA GLN A 51 -15.63 2.37 0.81
C GLN A 51 -15.93 2.06 -0.66
N LEU A 52 -15.24 2.72 -1.60
CA LEU A 52 -15.42 2.51 -3.04
C LEU A 52 -15.03 1.09 -3.45
N GLN A 53 -13.92 0.57 -2.92
CA GLN A 53 -13.49 -0.79 -3.18
C GLN A 53 -14.52 -1.81 -2.67
N GLN A 54 -15.09 -1.60 -1.48
CA GLN A 54 -16.13 -2.46 -0.93
C GLN A 54 -17.41 -2.44 -1.77
N GLN A 55 -17.83 -1.28 -2.27
CA GLN A 55 -18.99 -1.17 -3.16
C GLN A 55 -18.74 -1.95 -4.46
N GLN A 56 -17.56 -1.78 -5.06
CA GLN A 56 -17.18 -2.51 -6.27
C GLN A 56 -17.17 -4.02 -6.05
N MET A 57 -16.63 -4.49 -4.92
CA MET A 57 -16.62 -5.91 -4.54
C MET A 57 -18.03 -6.48 -4.33
N GLN A 58 -18.98 -5.66 -3.89
CA GLN A 58 -20.39 -6.03 -3.74
C GLN A 58 -21.18 -5.94 -5.05
N GLY A 59 -20.54 -5.55 -6.16
CA GLY A 59 -21.21 -5.31 -7.44
C GLY A 59 -22.11 -4.07 -7.43
N GLN A 60 -21.96 -3.19 -6.43
CA GLN A 60 -22.71 -1.94 -6.33
C GLN A 60 -21.95 -0.84 -7.06
N GLN A 61 -22.63 -0.10 -7.93
CA GLN A 61 -22.05 1.12 -8.49
C GLN A 61 -21.97 2.19 -7.40
N PRO A 62 -20.79 2.81 -7.18
CA PRO A 62 -20.69 3.96 -6.30
C PRO A 62 -21.62 5.08 -6.75
N ALA A 63 -22.21 5.80 -5.79
CA ALA A 63 -23.04 6.96 -6.12
C ALA A 63 -22.20 8.04 -6.82
N GLU A 64 -22.80 8.80 -7.75
CA GLU A 64 -22.11 9.91 -8.42
C GLU A 64 -21.52 10.92 -7.44
N THR A 65 -22.18 11.13 -6.30
CA THR A 65 -21.71 11.99 -5.21
C THR A 65 -20.40 11.48 -4.60
N ASP A 66 -20.28 10.16 -4.43
CA ASP A 66 -19.07 9.52 -3.89
C ASP A 66 -17.93 9.58 -4.91
N ILE A 67 -18.24 9.39 -6.19
CA ILE A 67 -17.26 9.53 -7.29
C ILE A 67 -16.71 10.96 -7.34
N LYS A 68 -17.59 11.97 -7.30
CA LYS A 68 -17.17 13.39 -7.29
C LYS A 68 -16.34 13.72 -6.06
N ARG A 69 -16.74 13.23 -4.88
CA ARG A 69 -15.97 13.39 -3.64
C ARG A 69 -14.57 12.76 -3.78
N ALA A 70 -14.48 11.58 -4.38
CA ALA A 70 -13.22 10.89 -4.59
C ALA A 70 -12.30 11.63 -5.55
N GLN A 71 -12.83 12.16 -6.65
CA GLN A 71 -12.06 12.96 -7.60
C GLN A 71 -11.51 14.24 -6.95
N ASN A 72 -12.32 14.96 -6.17
CA ASN A 72 -11.88 16.16 -5.45
C ASN A 72 -10.78 15.83 -4.44
N MET A 73 -11.01 14.82 -3.61
CA MET A 73 -10.06 14.40 -2.58
C MET A 73 -8.75 13.88 -3.18
N ALA A 74 -8.81 13.17 -4.32
CA ALA A 74 -7.63 12.76 -5.06
C ALA A 74 -6.81 13.96 -5.57
N GLY A 75 -7.47 15.05 -5.98
CA GLY A 75 -6.81 16.31 -6.32
C GLY A 75 -6.06 16.91 -5.14
N GLN A 76 -6.74 17.05 -3.99
CA GLN A 76 -6.14 17.58 -2.76
C GLN A 76 -4.95 16.74 -2.27
N VAL A 77 -5.08 15.41 -2.32
CA VAL A 77 -4.01 14.46 -1.98
C VAL A 77 -2.80 14.63 -2.90
N LYS A 78 -3.04 14.80 -4.20
CA LYS A 78 -1.98 14.98 -5.19
C LYS A 78 -1.24 16.32 -5.03
N GLU A 79 -1.95 17.36 -4.60
CA GLU A 79 -1.36 18.69 -4.34
C GLU A 79 -0.60 18.73 -3.01
N ASN A 80 -0.88 17.81 -2.07
CA ASN A 80 -0.14 17.72 -0.82
C ASN A 80 1.17 16.93 -1.02
N GLU A 81 2.31 17.63 -0.95
CA GLU A 81 3.64 17.03 -1.14
C GLU A 81 3.96 15.94 -0.12
N SER A 82 3.55 16.10 1.15
CA SER A 82 3.78 15.10 2.19
C SER A 82 3.06 13.80 1.89
N ILE A 83 1.78 13.87 1.47
CA ILE A 83 1.01 12.67 1.07
C ILE A 83 1.60 12.07 -0.20
N SER A 84 1.95 12.87 -1.20
CA SER A 84 2.59 12.39 -2.43
C SER A 84 3.93 11.69 -2.16
N ASN A 85 4.73 12.20 -1.22
CA ASN A 85 5.96 11.56 -0.77
C ASN A 85 5.66 10.20 -0.10
N LEU A 86 4.70 10.13 0.82
CA LEU A 86 4.27 8.86 1.43
C LEU A 86 3.87 7.83 0.38
N MET A 87 3.01 8.22 -0.57
CA MET A 87 2.55 7.32 -1.65
C MET A 87 3.71 6.82 -2.51
N THR A 88 4.72 7.66 -2.75
CA THR A 88 5.93 7.28 -3.49
C THR A 88 6.77 6.26 -2.71
N LYS A 89 6.93 6.45 -1.41
CA LYS A 89 7.64 5.49 -0.54
C LYS A 89 6.88 4.17 -0.42
N GLU A 90 5.56 4.23 -0.33
CA GLU A 90 4.69 3.05 -0.31
C GLU A 90 4.78 2.26 -1.61
N LYS A 91 4.80 2.93 -2.76
CA LYS A 91 5.04 2.29 -4.06
C LYS A 91 6.40 1.59 -4.10
N ALA A 92 7.47 2.24 -3.64
CA ALA A 92 8.81 1.64 -3.64
C ALA A 92 8.88 0.38 -2.76
N LEU A 93 8.20 0.37 -1.61
CA LEU A 93 8.08 -0.82 -0.77
C LEU A 93 7.27 -1.92 -1.46
N ASN A 94 6.16 -1.57 -2.13
CA ASN A 94 5.34 -2.53 -2.87
C ASN A 94 6.11 -3.15 -4.05
N ASP A 95 6.92 -2.37 -4.76
CA ASP A 95 7.77 -2.88 -5.85
C ASP A 95 8.78 -3.92 -5.31
N LEU A 96 9.43 -3.64 -4.17
CA LEU A 96 10.29 -4.62 -3.48
C LEU A 96 9.52 -5.90 -3.11
N LEU A 97 8.33 -5.77 -2.53
CA LEU A 97 7.50 -6.92 -2.15
C LEU A 97 7.05 -7.74 -3.36
N ASN A 98 6.76 -7.09 -4.49
CA ASN A 98 6.42 -7.77 -5.73
C ASN A 98 7.60 -8.59 -6.27
N ASP A 99 8.82 -8.05 -6.19
CA ASP A 99 10.04 -8.78 -6.57
C ASP A 99 10.26 -10.00 -5.68
N VAL A 100 10.08 -9.84 -4.36
CA VAL A 100 10.13 -10.97 -3.41
C VAL A 100 9.07 -12.02 -3.74
N ASN A 101 7.82 -11.62 -3.96
CA ASN A 101 6.74 -12.52 -4.31
C ASN A 101 7.04 -13.28 -5.61
N ARG A 102 7.62 -12.61 -6.61
CA ARG A 102 8.05 -13.24 -7.86
C ARG A 102 9.08 -14.34 -7.63
N VAL A 103 10.08 -14.09 -6.77
CA VAL A 103 11.09 -15.10 -6.42
C VAL A 103 10.43 -16.28 -5.71
N VAL A 104 9.59 -16.03 -4.71
CA VAL A 104 8.93 -17.08 -3.91
C VAL A 104 7.99 -17.95 -4.76
N THR A 105 7.30 -17.35 -5.73
CA THR A 105 6.32 -18.04 -6.59
C THR A 105 6.91 -18.62 -7.87
N GLN A 106 8.18 -18.33 -8.19
CA GLN A 106 8.85 -18.85 -9.39
C GLN A 106 8.72 -20.38 -9.56
N PRO A 107 8.85 -21.22 -8.52
CA PRO A 107 8.71 -22.67 -8.67
C PRO A 107 7.32 -23.12 -9.16
N ILE A 108 6.26 -22.35 -8.85
CA ILE A 108 4.90 -22.61 -9.35
C ILE A 108 4.86 -22.33 -10.85
N VAL A 109 5.45 -21.22 -11.30
CA VAL A 109 5.52 -20.87 -12.72
C VAL A 109 6.30 -21.93 -13.50
N ASP A 110 7.42 -22.40 -12.95
CA ASP A 110 8.27 -23.41 -13.59
C ASP A 110 7.57 -24.77 -13.71
N LEU A 111 6.70 -25.11 -12.75
CA LEU A 111 5.90 -26.33 -12.80
C LEU A 111 4.96 -26.38 -14.03
N TYR A 112 4.35 -25.25 -14.39
CA TYR A 112 3.40 -25.18 -15.52
C TYR A 112 4.07 -24.89 -16.88
N ARG A 113 5.39 -24.67 -16.91
CA ARG A 113 6.15 -24.45 -18.14
C ARG A 113 6.77 -25.73 -18.71
N ASN A 114 6.74 -26.83 -17.96
CA ASN A 114 7.24 -28.14 -18.36
C ASN A 114 6.10 -29.13 -18.62
#